data_AF-A0A359AXN9-F1
#
_entry.id   AF-A0A359AXN9-F1
#
_cell.length_a   1.000
_cell.length_b   1.000
_cell.length_c   1.000
_cell.angle_alpha   90.00
_cell.angle_beta   90.00
_cell.angle_gamma   90.00
#
_symmetry.space_group_name_H-M   'P 1'
#
loop_
_entity.id
_entity.type
_entity.pdbx_description
1 polymer ?
#
loop_
_entity_poly.entity_id
_entity_poly.type
_entity_poly.pdbx_seq_one_letter_code
_entity_poly.pdbx_strand_id
1 'polypeptide(L)'
;ISITLGNGWYNPLPLRMWGKWNLREQLTIGDPCTTGLIQITYTDGSKDIIPTDHTWQVIPSPILRNNIYLGEHYDARLEQETINNPETVLENPRYAVKVPGPQGKLTAQLQPPIRVIQVVKPLSIREIQSGIYIVDMGQNFAG
;
A
#
# COMPACT_ATOMS: atom_id res chain seq x y z
N ILE A 1 -14.00 -2.06 -7.70
CA ILE A 1 -13.27 -1.97 -6.41
C ILE A 1 -11.85 -2.37 -6.68
N SER A 2 -10.87 -1.56 -6.29
CA SER A 2 -9.46 -1.86 -6.45
C SER A 2 -8.75 -1.88 -5.10
N ILE A 3 -7.71 -2.70 -4.94
CA ILE A 3 -6.86 -2.74 -3.75
C ILE A 3 -5.41 -2.66 -4.22
N THR A 4 -4.65 -1.69 -3.70
CA THR A 4 -3.21 -1.58 -3.94
C THR A 4 -2.46 -2.20 -2.77
N LEU A 5 -1.51 -3.09 -3.06
CA LEU A 5 -0.68 -3.74 -2.05
C LEU A 5 0.69 -3.09 -1.95
N GLY A 6 1.17 -2.88 -0.72
CA GLY A 6 2.51 -2.39 -0.44
C GLY A 6 3.32 -3.38 0.38
N ASN A 7 4.65 -3.28 0.30
CA ASN A 7 5.55 -4.20 1.01
C ASN A 7 5.39 -4.14 2.53
N GLY A 8 5.33 -2.93 3.08
CA GLY A 8 5.20 -2.70 4.53
C GLY A 8 6.25 -3.46 5.36
N TRP A 9 5.86 -3.85 6.57
CA TRP A 9 6.67 -4.70 7.46
C TRP A 9 6.65 -6.17 7.09
N TYR A 10 5.72 -6.60 6.22
CA TYR A 10 5.56 -7.99 5.83
C TYR A 10 6.55 -8.41 4.74
N ASN A 11 6.96 -7.48 3.88
CA ASN A 11 8.03 -7.70 2.90
C ASN A 11 9.16 -6.67 3.00
N PRO A 12 9.91 -6.61 4.11
CA PRO A 12 11.00 -5.66 4.25
C PRO A 12 12.18 -6.06 3.35
N LEU A 13 12.92 -5.07 2.85
CA LEU A 13 14.22 -5.31 2.22
C LEU A 13 15.23 -5.80 3.27
N PRO A 14 16.28 -6.55 2.88
CA PRO A 14 17.32 -7.03 3.79
C PRO A 14 18.25 -5.89 4.23
N LEU A 15 17.71 -4.96 5.02
CA LEU A 15 18.44 -3.88 5.65
C LEU A 15 19.02 -4.37 6.98
N ARG A 16 20.33 -4.13 7.17
CA ARG A 16 20.99 -4.39 8.46
C ARG A 16 20.77 -3.20 9.39
N MET A 17 19.72 -3.29 10.19
CA MET A 17 19.43 -2.32 11.23
C MET A 17 20.57 -2.31 12.26
N TRP A 18 21.14 -1.12 12.47
CA TRP A 18 22.30 -0.89 13.35
C TRP A 18 23.50 -1.82 13.05
N GLY A 19 23.66 -2.23 11.78
CA GLY A 19 24.75 -3.11 11.33
C GLY A 19 24.63 -4.58 11.75
N LYS A 20 23.61 -4.94 12.55
CA LYS A 20 23.49 -6.28 13.15
C LYS A 20 22.22 -7.03 12.76
N TRP A 21 21.07 -6.36 12.73
CA TRP A 21 19.78 -7.05 12.67
C TRP A 21 19.17 -6.96 11.27
N ASN A 22 18.93 -8.11 10.64
CA ASN A 22 18.19 -8.18 9.39
C ASN A 22 16.70 -8.41 9.69
N LEU A 23 15.84 -7.46 9.33
CA LEU A 23 14.40 -7.56 9.63
C LEU A 23 13.74 -8.80 9.02
N ARG A 24 14.25 -9.30 7.89
CA ARG A 24 13.75 -10.53 7.25
C ARG A 24 14.00 -11.79 8.07
N GLU A 25 14.94 -11.75 9.01
CA GLU A 25 15.24 -12.85 9.93
C GLU A 25 14.49 -12.73 11.27
N GLN A 26 13.96 -11.54 11.58
CA GLN A 26 13.33 -11.24 12.86
C GLN A 26 11.81 -11.19 12.80
N LEU A 27 11.24 -11.04 11.60
CA LEU A 27 9.80 -10.89 11.38
C LEU A 27 9.24 -12.06 10.58
N THR A 28 7.94 -12.32 10.73
CA THR A 28 7.19 -13.11 9.76
C THR A 28 7.12 -12.33 8.45
N ILE A 29 7.70 -12.88 7.40
CA ILE A 29 7.75 -12.23 6.08
C ILE A 29 7.05 -13.04 5.00
N GLY A 30 6.65 -12.36 3.93
CA GLY A 30 6.10 -12.95 2.72
C GLY A 30 5.82 -11.88 1.67
N ASP A 31 5.38 -12.30 0.49
CA ASP A 31 4.94 -11.36 -0.54
C ASP A 31 3.61 -10.72 -0.14
N PRO A 32 3.39 -9.42 -0.43
CA PRO A 32 2.13 -8.76 -0.12
C PRO A 32 0.93 -9.53 -0.68
N CYS A 33 -0.05 -9.75 0.18
CA CYS A 33 -1.29 -10.45 -0.17
C CYS A 33 -2.49 -9.77 0.51
N THR A 34 -3.69 -10.04 0.00
CA THR A 34 -4.93 -9.49 0.55
C THR A 34 -5.90 -10.61 0.91
N THR A 35 -6.70 -10.36 1.93
CA THR A 35 -7.88 -11.15 2.27
C THR A 35 -8.97 -10.20 2.73
N GLY A 36 -10.18 -10.37 2.23
CA GLY A 36 -11.29 -9.53 2.60
C GLY A 36 -12.61 -10.00 2.00
N LEU A 37 -13.69 -9.43 2.50
CA LEU A 37 -15.01 -9.57 1.89
C LEU A 37 -15.80 -8.30 2.09
N ILE A 38 -16.72 -8.05 1.17
CA ILE A 38 -17.77 -7.03 1.32
C ILE A 38 -19.07 -7.78 1.49
N GLN A 39 -19.80 -7.44 2.55
CA GLN A 39 -21.14 -7.97 2.77
C GLN A 39 -22.15 -6.84 2.51
N ILE A 40 -23.02 -7.03 1.54
CA ILE A 40 -24.12 -6.13 1.21
C ILE A 40 -25.36 -6.70 1.90
N THR A 41 -26.10 -5.86 2.62
CA THR A 41 -27.40 -6.24 3.20
C THR A 41 -28.47 -5.36 2.57
N TYR A 42 -29.42 -5.98 1.88
CA TYR A 42 -30.49 -5.29 1.16
C TYR A 42 -31.64 -4.95 2.10
N THR A 43 -32.54 -4.09 1.64
CA THR A 43 -33.70 -3.61 2.43
C THR A 43 -34.69 -4.71 2.77
N ASP A 44 -34.74 -5.79 1.98
CA ASP A 44 -35.55 -6.98 2.25
C ASP A 44 -34.88 -7.98 3.21
N GLY A 45 -33.66 -7.66 3.69
CA GLY A 45 -32.87 -8.50 4.59
C GLY A 45 -32.00 -9.55 3.89
N SER A 46 -32.08 -9.70 2.57
CA SER A 46 -31.18 -10.56 1.80
C SER A 46 -29.73 -10.03 1.85
N LYS A 47 -28.76 -10.90 1.57
CA LYS A 47 -27.34 -10.57 1.66
C LYS A 47 -26.55 -11.12 0.49
N ASP A 48 -25.65 -10.28 -0.02
CA ASP A 48 -24.62 -10.68 -0.97
C ASP A 48 -23.24 -10.55 -0.34
N ILE A 49 -22.33 -11.45 -0.73
CA ILE A 49 -20.94 -11.47 -0.27
C ILE A 49 -20.03 -11.41 -1.50
N ILE A 50 -19.13 -10.44 -1.51
CA ILE A 50 -18.10 -10.27 -2.54
C ILE A 50 -16.74 -10.49 -1.84
N PRO A 51 -16.19 -11.72 -1.86
CA PRO A 51 -14.90 -12.02 -1.25
C PRO A 51 -13.74 -11.66 -2.19
N THR A 52 -12.54 -11.53 -1.63
CA THR A 52 -11.30 -11.69 -2.41
C THR A 52 -11.15 -13.14 -2.84
N ASP A 53 -11.14 -13.40 -4.14
CA ASP A 53 -11.06 -14.74 -4.72
C ASP A 53 -10.31 -14.76 -6.07
N HIS A 54 -10.39 -15.88 -6.80
CA HIS A 54 -9.71 -16.10 -8.07
C HIS A 54 -10.28 -15.29 -9.25
N THR A 55 -11.42 -14.61 -9.08
CA THR A 55 -12.04 -13.79 -10.12
C THR A 55 -11.41 -12.39 -10.20
N TRP A 56 -10.69 -11.97 -9.16
CA TRP A 56 -10.01 -10.69 -9.11
C TRP A 56 -8.90 -10.61 -10.16
N GLN A 57 -8.83 -9.49 -10.86
CA GLN A 57 -7.77 -9.19 -11.81
C GLN A 57 -6.63 -8.43 -11.13
N VAL A 58 -5.40 -8.66 -11.60
CA VAL A 58 -4.18 -8.03 -11.11
C VAL A 58 -3.56 -7.19 -12.22
N ILE A 59 -3.23 -5.95 -11.89
CA ILE A 59 -2.65 -4.98 -12.80
C ILE A 59 -1.38 -4.36 -12.21
N PRO A 60 -0.42 -3.91 -13.05
CA PRO A 60 0.71 -3.13 -12.60
C PRO A 60 0.28 -1.82 -11.92
N SER A 61 1.05 -1.38 -10.93
CA SER A 61 0.88 -0.10 -10.23
C SER A 61 1.87 0.94 -10.76
N PRO A 62 1.55 2.24 -10.72
CA PRO A 62 2.54 3.31 -10.90
C PRO A 62 3.59 3.37 -9.78
N ILE A 63 3.34 2.69 -8.65
CA ILE A 63 4.34 2.50 -7.58
C ILE A 63 5.32 1.41 -8.00
N LEU A 64 6.50 1.82 -8.46
CA LEU A 64 7.56 0.91 -8.94
C LEU A 64 8.34 0.26 -7.80
N ARG A 65 8.46 0.95 -6.67
CA ARG A 65 9.16 0.47 -5.47
C ARG A 65 8.60 1.16 -4.24
N ASN A 66 8.33 0.42 -3.17
CA ASN A 66 8.06 1.01 -1.85
C ASN A 66 8.77 0.26 -0.73
N ASN A 67 9.20 1.01 0.28
CA ASN A 67 9.80 0.47 1.49
C ASN A 67 9.71 1.50 2.63
N ILE A 68 9.47 1.02 3.86
CA ILE A 68 9.30 1.86 5.04
C ILE A 68 10.53 2.75 5.33
N TYR A 69 11.74 2.27 5.00
CA TYR A 69 12.99 3.00 5.26
C TYR A 69 13.60 3.64 4.03
N LEU A 70 13.35 3.10 2.84
CA LEU A 70 13.98 3.56 1.59
C LEU A 70 13.03 4.38 0.70
N GLY A 71 11.87 4.76 1.23
CA GLY A 71 10.87 5.56 0.54
C GLY A 71 10.16 4.83 -0.60
N GLU A 72 9.53 5.62 -1.45
CA GLU A 72 8.74 5.17 -2.59
C GLU A 72 9.28 5.76 -3.90
N HIS A 73 9.23 4.98 -4.97
CA HIS A 73 9.48 5.44 -6.34
C HIS A 73 8.19 5.26 -7.15
N TYR A 74 7.70 6.36 -7.69
CA TYR A 74 6.43 6.46 -8.40
C TYR A 74 6.65 6.98 -9.82
N ASP A 75 6.03 6.34 -10.80
CA ASP A 75 6.03 6.78 -12.20
C ASP A 75 4.60 7.09 -12.66
N ALA A 76 4.28 8.38 -12.71
CA ALA A 76 2.95 8.87 -13.09
C ALA A 76 2.56 8.52 -14.54
N ARG A 77 3.53 8.18 -15.41
CA ARG A 77 3.23 7.76 -16.79
C ARG A 77 2.54 6.40 -16.86
N LEU A 78 2.56 5.65 -15.76
CA LEU A 78 1.92 4.34 -15.63
C LEU A 78 0.56 4.42 -14.92
N GLU A 79 0.08 5.62 -14.58
CA GLU A 79 -1.27 5.79 -14.07
C GLU A 79 -2.30 5.33 -15.10
N GLN A 80 -3.26 4.55 -14.64
CA GLN A 80 -4.36 4.07 -15.47
C GLN A 80 -5.67 4.66 -14.91
N GLU A 81 -6.25 5.59 -15.64
CA GLU A 81 -7.50 6.26 -15.24
C GLU A 81 -8.69 5.28 -15.14
N THR A 82 -8.58 4.13 -15.79
CA THR A 82 -9.66 3.16 -15.98
C THR A 82 -9.77 2.11 -14.86
N ILE A 83 -8.83 2.08 -13.89
CA ILE A 83 -8.75 1.04 -12.83
C ILE A 83 -10.04 0.91 -11.99
N ASN A 84 -10.81 1.99 -11.89
CA ASN A 84 -12.07 2.00 -11.14
C ASN A 84 -13.31 2.16 -12.01
N ASN A 85 -13.16 2.09 -13.33
CA ASN A 85 -14.30 2.06 -14.24
C ASN A 85 -14.81 0.60 -14.38
N PRO A 86 -16.06 0.30 -14.01
CA PRO A 86 -16.64 -1.05 -14.12
C PRO A 86 -16.74 -1.56 -15.56
N GLU A 87 -16.66 -0.69 -16.56
CA GLU A 87 -16.69 -1.03 -17.98
C GLU A 87 -15.29 -1.36 -18.56
N THR A 88 -14.24 -1.23 -17.75
CA THR A 88 -12.87 -1.51 -18.18
C THR A 88 -12.68 -2.99 -18.48
N VAL A 89 -12.32 -3.28 -19.73
CA VAL A 89 -11.91 -4.62 -20.16
C VAL A 89 -10.40 -4.62 -20.35
N LEU A 90 -9.70 -5.42 -19.55
CA LEU A 90 -8.26 -5.61 -19.69
C LEU A 90 -7.97 -6.60 -20.82
N GLU A 91 -7.07 -6.24 -21.73
CA GLU A 91 -6.50 -7.19 -22.68
C GLU A 91 -5.55 -8.15 -21.94
N ASN A 92 -5.74 -9.47 -22.14
CA ASN A 92 -4.93 -10.52 -21.49
C ASN A 92 -4.86 -10.40 -19.95
N PRO A 93 -6.01 -10.46 -19.25
CA PRO A 93 -6.05 -10.24 -17.81
C PRO A 93 -5.23 -11.28 -17.05
N ARG A 94 -4.45 -10.82 -16.08
CA ARG A 94 -3.86 -11.69 -15.06
C ARG A 94 -4.83 -11.78 -13.89
N TYR A 95 -5.02 -12.99 -13.37
CA TYR A 95 -5.93 -13.24 -12.27
C TYR A 95 -5.18 -13.49 -10.96
N ALA A 96 -5.84 -13.16 -9.85
CA ALA A 96 -5.33 -13.40 -8.52
C ALA A 96 -5.20 -14.90 -8.25
N VAL A 97 -4.12 -15.27 -7.55
CA VAL A 97 -3.87 -16.63 -7.10
C VAL A 97 -3.97 -16.70 -5.59
N LYS A 98 -4.47 -17.82 -5.08
CA LYS A 98 -4.51 -18.05 -3.63
C LYS A 98 -3.10 -18.34 -3.14
N VAL A 99 -2.69 -17.63 -2.09
CA VAL A 99 -1.40 -17.83 -1.41
C VAL A 99 -1.62 -18.15 0.07
N PRO A 100 -0.65 -18.78 0.75
CA PRO A 100 -0.78 -19.11 2.17
C PRO A 100 -0.97 -17.89 3.09
N GLY A 101 -0.35 -16.75 2.74
CA GLY A 101 -0.42 -15.52 3.53
C GLY A 101 0.24 -15.63 4.92
N PRO A 102 0.11 -14.58 5.75
CA PRO A 102 0.62 -14.59 7.11
C PRO A 102 -0.12 -15.63 7.97
N GLN A 103 0.61 -16.30 8.85
CA GLN A 103 0.04 -17.21 9.84
C GLN A 103 -0.63 -16.43 10.98
N GLY A 104 -1.66 -17.00 11.60
CA GLY A 104 -2.34 -16.43 12.76
C GLY A 104 -3.87 -16.43 12.63
N LYS A 105 -4.54 -15.67 13.49
CA LYS A 105 -5.99 -15.44 13.44
C LYS A 105 -6.25 -13.97 13.14
N LEU A 106 -7.09 -13.70 12.15
CA LEU A 106 -7.59 -12.35 11.91
C LEU A 106 -8.42 -11.89 13.11
N THR A 107 -8.05 -10.74 13.66
CA THR A 107 -8.75 -10.10 14.79
C THR A 107 -9.01 -8.65 14.46
N ALA A 108 -10.04 -8.07 15.08
CA ALA A 108 -10.33 -6.66 14.92
C ALA A 108 -9.20 -5.80 15.49
N GLN A 109 -8.79 -4.77 14.75
CA GLN A 109 -7.83 -3.79 15.24
C GLN A 109 -8.49 -2.91 16.30
N LEU A 110 -8.03 -3.02 17.55
CA LEU A 110 -8.57 -2.26 18.69
C LEU A 110 -7.87 -0.90 18.91
N GLN A 111 -6.69 -0.73 18.33
CA GLN A 111 -5.96 0.54 18.39
C GLN A 111 -6.44 1.51 17.29
N PRO A 112 -6.44 2.84 17.54
CA PRO A 112 -6.73 3.81 16.49
C PRO A 112 -5.86 3.59 15.25
N PRO A 113 -6.41 3.67 14.03
CA PRO A 113 -5.63 3.52 12.82
C PRO A 113 -4.74 4.75 12.59
N ILE A 114 -3.65 4.56 11.86
CA ILE A 114 -2.80 5.65 11.37
C ILE A 114 -3.62 6.51 10.39
N ARG A 115 -3.60 7.82 10.59
CA ARG A 115 -4.32 8.80 9.76
C ARG A 115 -3.48 10.06 9.59
N VAL A 116 -3.71 10.80 8.50
CA VAL A 116 -3.23 12.18 8.37
C VAL A 116 -4.00 13.04 9.36
N ILE A 117 -3.31 13.54 10.39
CA ILE A 117 -3.92 14.37 11.44
C ILE A 117 -3.70 15.87 11.22
N GLN A 118 -2.72 16.23 10.39
CA GLN A 118 -2.35 17.61 10.11
C GLN A 118 -1.65 17.69 8.75
N VAL A 119 -1.91 18.77 8.00
CA VAL A 119 -1.13 19.13 6.82
C VAL A 119 -0.23 20.30 7.20
N VAL A 120 1.09 20.08 7.16
CA VAL A 120 2.09 21.11 7.44
C VAL A 120 2.47 21.79 6.13
N LYS A 121 2.36 23.11 6.06
CA LYS A 121 2.83 23.89 4.90
C LYS A 121 4.28 24.33 5.13
N PRO A 122 5.12 24.38 4.08
CA PRO A 122 6.48 24.92 4.20
C PRO A 122 6.49 26.33 4.77
N LEU A 123 7.40 26.60 5.70
CA LEU A 123 7.67 27.94 6.22
C LEU A 123 8.53 28.74 5.24
N SER A 124 9.49 28.09 4.57
CA SER A 124 10.29 28.72 3.52
C SER A 124 10.85 27.70 2.52
N ILE A 125 11.17 28.18 1.31
CA ILE A 125 11.85 27.43 0.25
C ILE A 125 13.04 28.28 -0.22
N ARG A 126 14.24 27.69 -0.26
CA ARG A 126 15.47 28.41 -0.64
C ARG A 126 16.30 27.58 -1.62
N GLU A 127 16.77 28.21 -2.68
CA GLU A 127 17.75 27.64 -3.59
C GLU A 127 19.15 27.80 -2.99
N ILE A 128 19.84 26.69 -2.74
CA ILE A 128 21.20 26.70 -2.15
C ILE A 128 22.29 26.59 -3.22
N GLN A 129 21.96 26.01 -4.36
CA GLN A 129 22.76 25.87 -5.57
C GLN A 129 21.81 25.77 -6.76
N SER A 130 22.29 25.99 -7.98
CA SER A 130 21.44 25.94 -9.18
C SER A 130 20.64 24.63 -9.26
N GLY A 131 19.31 24.73 -9.19
CA GLY A 131 18.39 23.60 -9.24
C GLY A 131 18.28 22.76 -7.96
N ILE A 132 18.95 23.14 -6.87
CA ILE A 132 18.91 22.43 -5.58
C ILE A 132 18.23 23.31 -4.53
N TYR A 133 17.09 22.83 -4.03
CA TYR A 133 16.24 23.54 -3.09
C TYR A 133 16.20 22.85 -1.73
N ILE A 134 16.23 23.64 -0.66
CA ILE A 134 15.88 23.21 0.70
C ILE A 134 14.50 23.77 1.05
N VAL A 135 13.63 22.89 1.55
CA VAL A 135 12.30 23.23 2.05
C VAL A 135 12.33 23.13 3.57
N ASP A 136 12.11 24.24 4.26
CA ASP A 136 11.99 24.29 5.72
C ASP A 136 10.50 24.20 6.10
N MET A 137 10.14 23.14 6.81
CA MET A 137 8.77 22.90 7.26
C MET A 137 8.44 23.60 8.58
N GLY A 138 9.41 24.25 9.23
CA GLY A 138 9.24 24.98 10.50
C GLY A 138 9.06 24.08 11.74
N GLN A 139 8.98 22.76 11.56
CA GLN A 139 8.87 21.76 12.61
C GLN A 139 9.48 20.44 12.17
N ASN A 140 9.99 19.66 13.12
CA ASN A 140 10.33 18.26 12.91
C ASN A 140 9.09 17.39 13.14
N PHE A 141 8.82 16.44 12.26
CA PHE A 141 7.64 15.57 12.32
C PHE A 141 7.90 14.22 11.63
N ALA A 142 6.94 13.30 11.73
CA ALA A 142 6.93 12.03 11.02
C ALA A 142 5.76 11.99 10.03
N GLY A 143 6.00 11.46 8.83
CA GLY A 143 5.02 11.34 7.75
C GLY A 143 5.60 10.62 6.55
#